data_AF-A0A4R3K4J7-F1
#
_entry.id   AF-A0A4R3K4J7-F1
#
_cell.length_a   1.000
_cell.length_b   1.000
_cell.length_c   1.000
_cell.angle_alpha   90.00
_cell.angle_beta   90.00
_cell.angle_gamma   90.00
#
_symmetry.space_group_name_H-M   'P 1'
#
loop_
_entity.id
_entity.type
_entity.pdbx_description
1 polymer ?
#
loop_
_entity_poly.entity_id
_entity_poly.type
_entity_poly.pdbx_seq_one_letter_code
_entity_poly.pdbx_strand_id
1 'polypeptide(L)' 'MADVYKFKVKLRELENVIWRDIEITSVSSVAKLGYAILASFESTASHLFNIRFAGKRYEIVFEDNVFLMSQLSIQ' A
#
# COMPACT_ATOMS: atom_id res chain seq x y z
N MET A 1 23.22 -5.33 -2.37
CA MET A 1 22.62 -4.09 -2.89
C MET A 1 21.16 -4.39 -3.16
N ALA A 2 20.22 -3.54 -2.73
CA ALA A 2 18.81 -3.71 -3.11
C ALA A 2 18.55 -2.93 -4.40
N ASP A 3 17.78 -3.51 -5.32
CA ASP A 3 17.32 -2.82 -6.52
C ASP A 3 16.24 -1.81 -6.15
N VAL A 4 16.04 -0.80 -7.01
CA VAL A 4 14.97 0.19 -6.85
C VAL A 4 13.96 0.02 -7.98
N TYR A 5 12.71 -0.23 -7.60
CA TYR A 5 11.58 -0.30 -8.52
C TYR A 5 10.87 1.05 -8.58
N LYS A 6 10.51 1.48 -9.79
CA LYS A 6 9.72 2.68 -10.03
C LYS A 6 8.30 2.29 -10.45
N PHE A 7 7.31 2.89 -9.79
CA PHE A 7 5.90 2.67 -10.08
C PHE A 7 5.23 3.98 -10.46
N LYS A 8 4.43 3.94 -11.53
CA LYS A 8 3.48 5.00 -11.87
C LYS A 8 2.11 4.60 -11.37
N VAL A 9 1.66 5.24 -10.31
CA VAL A 9 0.38 4.98 -9.65
C VAL A 9 -0.64 5.98 -10.14
N LYS A 10 -1.78 5.51 -10.61
CA LYS A 10 -2.86 6.36 -11.14
C LYS A 10 -4.12 6.14 -10.32
N LEU A 11 -4.81 7.23 -9.99
CA LEU A 11 -6.11 7.11 -9.35
C LEU A 11 -7.14 6.69 -10.40
N ARG A 12 -7.90 5.64 -10.09
CA ARG A 12 -8.94 5.12 -10.99
C ARG A 12 -9.95 6.22 -11.29
N GLU A 13 -10.43 6.28 -12.53
CA GLU A 13 -11.38 7.30 -13.05
C GLU A 13 -10.79 8.71 -13.21
N LEU A 14 -9.56 8.95 -12.74
CA LEU A 14 -8.85 10.22 -12.82
C LEU A 14 -7.42 10.04 -13.35
N GLU A 15 -7.19 9.01 -14.16
CA GLU A 15 -5.86 8.52 -14.55
C GLU A 15 -5.02 9.57 -15.30
N ASN A 16 -5.68 10.52 -15.96
CA ASN A 16 -5.06 11.59 -16.75
C ASN A 16 -4.84 12.88 -15.95
N VAL A 17 -5.33 12.96 -14.72
CA VAL A 17 -5.31 14.17 -13.88
C VAL A 17 -4.53 13.94 -12.60
N ILE A 18 -4.68 12.75 -11.99
CA ILE A 18 -4.07 12.44 -10.70
C ILE A 18 -3.23 11.16 -10.80
N TRP A 19 -1.92 11.33 -10.74
CA TRP A 19 -0.94 10.24 -10.66
C TRP A 19 0.22 10.59 -9.73
N ARG A 20 0.95 9.56 -9.29
CA ARG A 20 2.17 9.67 -8.49
C ARG A 20 3.21 8.71 -9.04
N ASP A 21 4.44 9.20 -9.18
CA ASP A 21 5.59 8.35 -9.41
C ASP A 21 6.21 8.06 -8.04
N ILE A 22 6.34 6.79 -7.70
CA ILE A 22 6.91 6.34 -6.41
C ILE A 22 8.06 5.37 -6.65
N GLU A 23 8.99 5.33 -5.70
CA GLU A 23 10.11 4.42 -5.70
C GLU A 23 10.08 3.53 -4.46
N ILE A 24 10.40 2.25 -4.62
CA ILE A 24 10.48 1.30 -3.52
C ILE A 24 11.62 0.31 -3.76
N THR A 25 12.27 -0.12 -2.69
CA THR A 25 13.39 -1.08 -2.78
C THR A 25 12.88 -2.50 -2.99
N SER A 26 13.64 -3.35 -3.69
CA SER A 26 13.28 -4.74 -3.99
C SER A 26 13.13 -5.63 -2.77
N VAL A 27 13.66 -5.20 -1.62
CA VAL A 27 13.53 -5.88 -0.33
C VAL A 27 12.28 -5.48 0.45
N SER A 28 11.45 -4.56 -0.08
CA SER A 28 10.24 -4.11 0.58
C SER A 28 9.09 -5.11 0.45
N SER A 29 8.24 -5.20 1.48
CA SER A 29 7.03 -6.02 1.46
C SER A 29 5.91 -5.39 0.63
N VAL A 30 4.93 -6.20 0.23
CA VAL A 30 3.70 -5.73 -0.46
C VAL A 30 2.90 -4.76 0.42
N ALA A 31 2.92 -4.94 1.75
CA ALA A 31 2.31 -3.99 2.67
C ALA A 31 2.98 -2.61 2.60
N LYS A 32 4.32 -2.56 2.55
CA LYS A 32 5.06 -1.30 2.42
C LYS A 32 4.78 -0.60 1.09
N LEU A 33 4.60 -1.36 0.00
CA LEU A 33 4.12 -0.81 -1.27
C LEU A 33 2.73 -0.17 -1.13
N GLY A 34 1.79 -0.85 -0.48
CA GLY A 34 0.45 -0.30 -0.23
C GLY A 34 0.47 0.99 0.57
N TYR A 35 1.25 1.05 1.65
CA TYR A 35 1.41 2.27 2.44
C TYR A 35 2.12 3.40 1.67
N ALA A 36 3.12 3.09 0.85
CA ALA A 36 3.77 4.09 -0.01
C ALA A 36 2.78 4.70 -1.01
N ILE A 37 1.90 3.89 -1.58
CA ILE A 37 0.80 4.36 -2.43
C ILE A 37 -0.10 5.30 -1.63
N LEU A 38 -0.62 4.88 -0.47
CA LEU A 38 -1.50 5.71 0.35
C LEU A 38 -0.86 7.05 0.74
N ALA A 39 0.39 7.03 1.20
CA ALA A 39 1.14 8.22 1.55
C ALA A 39 1.33 9.18 0.37
N SER A 40 1.56 8.66 -0.85
CA SER A 40 1.73 9.50 -2.04
C SER A 40 0.48 10.29 -2.44
N PHE A 41 -0.70 9.85 -1.99
CA PHE A 41 -1.98 10.55 -2.17
C PHE A 41 -2.44 11.26 -0.89
N GLU A 42 -1.54 11.48 0.08
CA GLU A 42 -1.84 12.13 1.37
C GLU A 42 -3.00 11.46 2.12
N SER A 43 -3.16 10.15 1.93
CA SER A 43 -4.17 9.38 2.66
C SER A 43 -3.75 9.20 4.11
N THR A 44 -4.71 9.29 5.03
CA THR A 44 -4.51 9.04 6.46
C THR A 44 -4.28 7.56 6.80
N ALA A 45 -4.34 6.66 5.80
CA ALA A 45 -4.17 5.21 5.96
C ALA A 45 -5.05 4.59 7.06
N SER A 46 -6.23 5.17 7.26
CA SER A 46 -7.23 4.77 8.27
C SER A 46 -8.13 3.61 7.84
N HIS A 47 -8.05 3.20 6.57
CA HIS A 47 -8.89 2.17 5.98
C HIS A 47 -8.05 0.96 5.58
N LEU A 48 -8.65 -0.23 5.70
CA LEU A 48 -8.04 -1.47 5.19
C LEU A 48 -7.90 -1.40 3.66
N PHE A 49 -6.81 -1.97 3.16
CA PHE A 49 -6.56 -2.11 1.73
C PHE A 49 -6.17 -3.54 1.38
N ASN A 50 -6.33 -3.87 0.10
CA ASN A 50 -5.75 -5.06 -0.50
C ASN A 50 -5.07 -4.70 -1.82
N ILE A 51 -4.17 -5.57 -2.26
CA ILE A 51 -3.50 -5.46 -3.56
C ILE A 51 -3.84 -6.72 -4.36
N ARG A 52 -4.25 -6.53 -5.62
CA ARG A 52 -4.52 -7.62 -6.55
C ARG A 52 -3.50 -7.59 -7.68
N PHE A 53 -2.81 -8.70 -7.91
CA PHE A 53 -1.85 -8.82 -8.99
C PHE A 53 -1.80 -10.26 -9.50
N ALA A 54 -1.88 -10.45 -10.82
CA ALA A 54 -1.79 -11.76 -11.48
C ALA A 54 -2.70 -12.84 -10.85
N GLY A 55 -3.97 -12.49 -10.57
CA GLY A 55 -4.94 -13.39 -9.95
C GLY A 55 -4.74 -13.66 -8.45
N LYS A 56 -3.68 -13.13 -7.84
CA LYS A 56 -3.42 -13.22 -6.40
C LYS A 56 -3.95 -11.97 -5.67
N ARG A 57 -4.49 -12.18 -4.47
CA ARG A 57 -4.96 -11.14 -3.55
C ARG A 57 -4.04 -11.12 -2.33
N TYR A 58 -3.52 -9.94 -2.01
CA TYR A 58 -2.68 -9.68 -0.84
C TYR A 58 -3.46 -8.75 0.09
N GLU A 59 -3.73 -9.19 1.31
CA GLU A 59 -4.51 -8.44 2.28
C GLU A 59 -4.10 -8.76 3.71
N ILE A 60 -4.50 -7.89 4.64
CA ILE A 60 -4.37 -8.15 6.06
C ILE A 60 -5.37 -9.26 6.41
N VAL A 61 -4.84 -10.38 6.90
CA VAL A 61 -5.65 -11.48 7.42
C VAL A 61 -5.67 -11.35 8.94
N PHE A 62 -6.86 -11.22 9.51
CA PHE A 62 -7.05 -11.30 10.96
C PHE A 62 -7.22 -12.78 11.29
N GLU A 63 -6.36 -13.33 12.16
CA GLU A 63 -6.69 -14.59 12.81
C GLU A 63 -7.79 -14.30 13.83
N ASP A 64 -8.87 -15.09 13.80
CA ASP A 64 -10.14 -14.87 14.51
C ASP A 64 -10.06 -14.85 16.06
N ASN A 65 -8.90 -14.59 16.68
CA ASN A 65 -8.75 -14.52 18.14
C ASN A 65 -7.68 -13.53 18.64
N VAL A 66 -7.47 -12.38 17.98
CA VAL A 66 -6.80 -11.24 18.65
C VAL A 66 -7.67 -9.99 18.56
N PHE A 67 -8.72 -10.00 19.40
CA PHE A 67 -9.37 -8.78 19.86
C PHE A 67 -8.36 -7.99 20.70
N LEU A 68 -7.57 -7.12 20.08
CA LEU A 68 -7.32 -5.78 20.62
C LEU A 68 -6.75 -4.86 19.54
N MET A 69 -7.58 -3.89 19.16
CA MET A 69 -7.11 -2.55 18.84
C MET A 69 -6.10 -2.10 19.89
N SER A 70 -4.81 -2.14 19.58
CA SER A 70 -3.85 -1.21 20.16
C SER A 70 -2.66 -1.06 19.21
N GLN A 71 -2.38 0.19 18.84
CA GLN A 71 -1.24 0.63 18.05
C GLN A 71 -1.36 0.54 16.52
N LEU A 72 -2.52 0.97 16.00
CA LEU A 72 -2.51 1.92 14.89
C LEU A 72 -1.96 3.25 15.44
N SER A 73 -0.64 3.32 15.59
CA SER A 73 0.10 4.55 15.79
C SER A 73 0.94 4.73 14.54
N ILE A 74 0.33 5.34 13.53
CA ILE A 74 1.09 6.03 12.50
C ILE A 74 1.69 7.23 13.24
N GLN A 75 2.96 7.12 13.64
CA GLN A 75 3.80 8.31 13.83
C GLN A 75 4.33 8.74 12.47
#